data_AF-A0A2K9PM25-F1
#
_entry.id   AF-A0A2K9PM25-F1
#
_cell.length_a   1.000
_cell.length_b   1.000
_cell.length_c   1.000
_cell.angle_alpha   90.00
_cell.angle_beta   90.00
_cell.angle_gamma   90.00
#
_symmetry.space_group_name_H-M   'P 1'
#
loop_
_entity.id
_entity.type
_entity.pdbx_description
1 polymer ?
#
loop_
_entity_poly.entity_id
_entity_poly.type
_entity_poly.pdbx_seq_one_letter_code
_entity_poly.pdbx_strand_id
1 'polypeptide(L)'
;MKNIKENQSPKFVEITEMLSFYDFEKIKHMALDSDCSFIFRSIDSNNPCYDFGNFKIYFGADDSRNINNDPNISDFNELTIYDTNSRIQYYKIIIVRKGDIAARKNWLWNGMEDNKIYLVDTYEKGIDKLVKGLPLYLDIIKKSLAVNKKE
;
A
#
# COMPACT_ATOMS: atom_id res chain seq x y z
N MET A 1 32.45 14.30 18.04
CA MET A 1 31.80 13.14 17.40
C MET A 1 30.31 13.43 17.31
N LYS A 2 29.76 13.64 16.12
CA LYS A 2 28.31 13.81 15.94
C LYS A 2 27.66 12.44 16.10
N ASN A 3 26.77 12.28 17.07
CA ASN A 3 25.88 11.13 17.19
C ASN A 3 25.03 11.04 15.93
N ILE A 4 25.44 10.21 14.99
CA ILE A 4 24.56 9.72 13.93
C ILE A 4 23.65 8.72 14.65
N LYS A 5 22.44 9.13 15.00
CA LYS A 5 21.37 8.15 15.14
C LYS A 5 21.29 7.47 13.79
N GLU A 6 21.76 6.22 13.69
CA GLU A 6 21.43 5.35 12.57
C GLU A 6 19.89 5.33 12.51
N ASN A 7 19.32 6.13 11.60
CA ASN A 7 17.89 6.11 11.35
C ASN A 7 17.55 4.69 10.91
N GLN A 8 16.98 3.90 11.81
CA GLN A 8 16.50 2.56 11.50
C GLN A 8 15.47 2.70 10.39
N SER A 9 15.85 2.32 9.17
CA SER A 9 14.89 2.19 8.09
C SER A 9 13.88 1.12 8.50
N PRO A 10 12.57 1.30 8.23
CA PRO A 10 11.60 0.27 8.55
C PRO A 10 11.99 -1.02 7.87
N LYS A 11 11.78 -2.13 8.57
CA LYS A 11 12.02 -3.47 8.00
C LYS A 11 11.00 -3.69 6.89
N PHE A 12 11.46 -4.17 5.74
CA PHE A 12 10.60 -4.55 4.64
C PHE A 12 10.98 -5.93 4.12
N VAL A 13 10.04 -6.57 3.43
CA VAL A 13 10.25 -7.86 2.76
C VAL A 13 9.54 -7.86 1.42
N GLU A 14 10.17 -8.49 0.45
CA GLU A 14 9.63 -8.67 -0.89
C GLU A 14 8.47 -9.70 -0.87
N ILE A 15 7.37 -9.39 -1.54
CA ILE A 15 6.12 -10.16 -1.53
C ILE A 15 5.46 -10.30 -2.92
N THR A 16 6.23 -10.12 -4.01
CA THR A 16 5.74 -10.16 -5.40
C THR A 16 5.12 -11.52 -5.76
N GLU A 17 5.56 -12.60 -5.11
CA GLU A 17 4.95 -13.92 -5.23
C GLU A 17 3.58 -14.03 -4.54
N MET A 18 3.31 -13.20 -3.52
CA MET A 18 2.03 -13.15 -2.82
C MET A 18 1.02 -12.21 -3.50
N LEU A 19 1.52 -11.10 -4.05
CA LEU A 19 0.74 -10.10 -4.75
C LEU A 19 1.45 -9.75 -6.06
N SER A 20 0.81 -10.06 -7.18
CA SER A 20 1.35 -9.73 -8.49
C SER A 20 1.15 -8.25 -8.82
N PHE A 21 1.97 -7.71 -9.72
CA PHE A 21 1.76 -6.36 -10.28
C PHE A 21 0.36 -6.21 -10.86
N TYR A 22 -0.10 -7.21 -11.61
CA TYR A 22 -1.42 -7.19 -12.23
C TYR A 22 -2.56 -7.12 -11.20
N ASP A 23 -2.46 -7.89 -10.12
CA ASP A 23 -3.44 -7.83 -9.03
C ASP A 23 -3.36 -6.48 -8.32
N PHE A 24 -2.16 -5.96 -8.04
CA PHE A 24 -1.99 -4.64 -7.43
C PHE A 24 -2.70 -3.54 -8.22
N GLU A 25 -2.48 -3.49 -9.54
CA GLU A 25 -3.14 -2.49 -10.41
C GLU A 25 -4.67 -2.61 -10.39
N LYS A 26 -5.20 -3.83 -10.32
CA LYS A 26 -6.65 -4.03 -10.18
C LYS A 26 -7.19 -3.55 -8.85
N ILE A 27 -6.47 -3.80 -7.77
CA ILE A 27 -6.83 -3.31 -6.44
C ILE A 27 -6.86 -1.77 -6.46
N LYS A 28 -5.87 -1.15 -7.12
CA LYS A 28 -5.82 0.29 -7.33
C LYS A 28 -7.04 0.82 -8.07
N HIS A 29 -7.37 0.24 -9.23
CA HIS A 29 -8.56 0.64 -10.00
C HIS A 29 -9.85 0.48 -9.20
N MET A 30 -10.02 -0.66 -8.52
CA MET A 30 -11.19 -0.89 -7.66
C MET A 30 -11.33 0.16 -6.54
N ALA A 31 -10.24 0.65 -5.97
CA ALA A 31 -10.29 1.71 -4.97
C ALA A 31 -10.56 3.10 -5.59
N LEU A 32 -10.01 3.38 -6.77
CA LEU A 32 -10.24 4.63 -7.51
C LEU A 32 -11.66 4.77 -8.04
N ASP A 33 -12.27 3.65 -8.44
CA ASP A 33 -13.62 3.63 -9.03
C ASP A 33 -14.74 3.60 -7.97
N SER A 34 -14.40 3.49 -6.68
CA SER A 34 -15.39 3.43 -5.62
C SER A 34 -15.72 4.81 -5.07
N ASP A 35 -16.96 5.00 -4.59
CA ASP A 35 -17.39 6.23 -3.91
C ASP A 35 -16.83 6.38 -2.48
N CYS A 36 -15.77 5.63 -2.15
CA CYS A 36 -15.14 5.65 -0.83
C CYS A 36 -14.02 6.70 -0.77
N SER A 37 -14.09 7.57 0.24
CA SER A 37 -12.99 8.47 0.61
C SER A 37 -12.48 8.19 2.03
N PHE A 38 -11.16 8.05 2.21
CA PHE A 38 -10.55 7.81 3.53
C PHE A 38 -9.63 8.95 3.96
N ILE A 39 -9.88 9.48 5.16
CA ILE A 39 -9.03 10.49 5.80
C ILE A 39 -8.04 9.75 6.71
N PHE A 40 -6.77 9.72 6.31
CA PHE A 40 -5.72 9.14 7.15
C PHE A 40 -5.08 10.17 8.08
N ARG A 41 -4.84 11.39 7.58
CA ARG A 41 -4.33 12.56 8.31
C ARG A 41 -4.95 13.83 7.72
N SER A 42 -4.91 14.96 8.43
CA SER A 42 -5.49 16.23 7.95
C SER A 42 -4.94 16.70 6.59
N ILE A 43 -3.71 16.30 6.24
CA ILE A 43 -3.04 16.63 4.97
C ILE A 43 -3.49 15.71 3.83
N ASP A 44 -3.85 14.45 4.13
CA ASP A 44 -4.23 13.42 3.16
C ASP A 44 -5.72 13.07 3.37
N SER A 45 -6.58 14.02 2.99
CA SER A 45 -8.00 14.04 3.37
C SER A 45 -8.97 13.51 2.32
N ASN A 46 -8.49 12.84 1.27
CA ASN A 46 -9.36 12.28 0.24
C ASN A 46 -8.77 11.01 -0.43
N ASN A 47 -8.08 10.14 0.31
CA ASN A 47 -7.44 8.99 -0.34
C ASN A 47 -8.48 8.04 -0.95
N PRO A 48 -8.25 7.50 -2.16
CA PRO A 48 -9.10 6.47 -2.74
C PRO A 48 -9.13 5.27 -1.81
N CYS A 49 -10.31 4.77 -1.51
CA CYS A 49 -10.46 3.59 -0.67
C CYS A 49 -11.40 2.56 -1.26
N TYR A 50 -11.47 1.39 -0.64
CA TYR A 50 -12.54 0.43 -0.84
C TYR A 50 -12.85 -0.23 0.50
N ASP A 51 -14.14 -0.34 0.83
CA ASP A 51 -14.61 -0.91 2.09
C ASP A 51 -15.05 -2.37 1.91
N PHE A 52 -14.35 -3.29 2.56
CA PHE A 52 -14.73 -4.71 2.62
C PHE A 52 -15.68 -5.01 3.79
N GLY A 53 -16.08 -3.99 4.56
CA GLY A 53 -16.95 -4.08 5.72
C GLY A 53 -16.17 -4.43 6.99
N ASN A 54 -15.32 -5.47 6.95
CA ASN A 54 -14.47 -5.86 8.08
C ASN A 54 -13.12 -5.12 8.13
N PHE A 55 -12.60 -4.75 6.96
CA PHE A 55 -11.40 -3.92 6.81
C PHE A 55 -11.58 -3.00 5.60
N LYS A 56 -10.69 -2.01 5.49
CA LYS A 56 -10.62 -1.09 4.35
C LYS A 56 -9.28 -1.22 3.66
N ILE A 57 -9.24 -0.91 2.38
CA ILE A 57 -7.99 -0.57 1.71
C ILE A 57 -8.01 0.90 1.33
N TYR A 58 -6.85 1.52 1.25
CA TYR A 58 -6.71 2.84 0.64
C TYR A 58 -5.35 3.03 0.01
N PHE A 59 -5.26 3.97 -0.93
CA PHE A 59 -4.03 4.31 -1.62
C PHE A 59 -3.52 5.69 -1.20
N GLY A 60 -2.26 5.75 -0.79
CA GLY A 60 -1.59 7.03 -0.54
C GLY A 60 -1.17 7.67 -1.86
N ALA A 61 -1.46 8.96 -2.02
CA ALA A 61 -0.89 9.75 -3.12
C ALA A 61 0.61 9.99 -2.88
N ASP A 62 1.39 10.01 -3.97
CA ASP A 62 2.83 10.34 -3.94
C ASP A 62 3.07 11.80 -3.53
N ASP A 63 2.08 12.66 -3.75
CA ASP A 63 2.10 14.09 -3.51
C ASP A 63 0.77 14.52 -2.86
N SER A 64 0.88 15.24 -1.73
CA SER A 64 -0.27 15.77 -0.99
C SER A 64 -1.11 16.79 -1.78
N ARG A 65 -0.61 17.24 -2.94
CA ARG A 65 -1.36 18.09 -3.88
C ARG A 65 -2.36 17.33 -4.75
N ASN A 66 -2.35 15.99 -4.74
CA ASN A 66 -3.30 15.18 -5.52
C ASN A 66 -4.67 15.04 -4.84
N ILE A 67 -5.31 16.17 -4.53
CA ILE A 67 -6.58 16.21 -3.76
C ILE A 67 -7.77 15.52 -4.45
N ASN A 68 -7.73 15.39 -5.77
CA ASN A 68 -8.79 14.78 -6.59
C ASN A 68 -8.46 13.35 -7.01
N ASN A 69 -7.39 12.77 -6.48
CA ASN A 69 -6.94 11.42 -6.82
C ASN A 69 -6.69 11.18 -8.32
N ASP A 70 -6.16 12.19 -9.01
CA ASP A 70 -5.88 12.08 -10.43
C ASP A 70 -4.71 11.10 -10.65
N PRO A 71 -4.93 9.98 -11.36
CA PRO A 71 -3.87 9.01 -11.67
C PRO A 71 -2.79 9.57 -12.62
N ASN A 72 -3.00 10.73 -13.23
CA ASN A 72 -1.95 11.44 -13.98
C ASN A 72 -1.00 12.24 -13.07
N ILE A 73 -1.40 12.50 -11.82
CA ILE A 73 -0.61 13.25 -10.83
C ILE A 73 0.11 12.29 -9.87
N SER A 74 -0.49 11.15 -9.55
CA SER A 74 0.13 10.11 -8.72
C SER A 74 -0.06 8.71 -9.30
N ASP A 75 0.98 7.90 -9.16
CA ASP A 75 0.98 6.51 -9.58
C ASP A 75 0.33 5.56 -8.54
N PHE A 76 0.00 6.11 -7.35
CA PHE A 76 -0.57 5.43 -6.18
C PHE A 76 0.20 4.16 -5.82
N ASN A 77 1.46 4.35 -5.40
CA ASN A 77 2.38 3.24 -5.18
C ASN A 77 2.25 2.63 -3.79
N GLU A 78 1.56 3.31 -2.88
CA GLU A 78 1.35 2.85 -1.51
C GLU A 78 -0.08 2.35 -1.32
N LEU A 79 -0.23 1.05 -1.17
CA LEU A 79 -1.46 0.41 -0.71
C LEU A 79 -1.41 0.21 0.80
N THR A 80 -2.44 0.62 1.52
CA THR A 80 -2.61 0.27 2.94
C THR A 80 -3.87 -0.54 3.14
N ILE A 81 -3.75 -1.67 3.85
CA ILE A 81 -4.87 -2.43 4.40
C ILE A 81 -5.05 -2.01 5.86
N TYR A 82 -6.26 -1.63 6.22
CA TYR A 82 -6.63 -1.11 7.54
C TYR A 82 -7.78 -1.88 8.18
N ASP A 83 -7.51 -2.52 9.31
CA ASP A 83 -8.49 -3.26 10.12
C ASP A 83 -8.45 -2.78 11.57
N THR A 84 -9.47 -2.05 12.01
CA THR A 84 -9.56 -1.53 13.39
C THR A 84 -9.72 -2.62 14.45
N ASN A 85 -10.29 -3.77 14.08
CA ASN A 85 -10.63 -4.85 14.98
C ASN A 85 -9.50 -5.88 15.11
N SER A 86 -8.49 -5.82 14.25
CA SER A 86 -7.32 -6.68 14.31
C SER A 86 -6.24 -6.17 15.27
N ARG A 87 -5.47 -7.10 15.84
CA ARG A 87 -4.29 -6.79 16.64
C ARG A 87 -3.21 -6.06 15.82
N ILE A 88 -3.11 -6.36 14.53
CA ILE A 88 -2.27 -5.62 13.59
C ILE A 88 -3.18 -4.86 12.66
N GLN A 89 -3.28 -3.56 12.92
CA GLN A 89 -4.28 -2.73 12.25
C GLN A 89 -3.86 -2.28 10.85
N TYR A 90 -2.56 -2.24 10.56
CA TYR A 90 -2.05 -1.66 9.31
C TYR A 90 -1.09 -2.62 8.62
N TYR A 91 -1.31 -2.84 7.34
CA TYR A 91 -0.35 -3.47 6.42
C TYR A 91 -0.06 -2.45 5.31
N LYS A 92 1.16 -1.91 5.28
CA LYS A 92 1.62 -1.03 4.20
C LYS A 92 2.34 -1.85 3.15
N ILE A 93 1.87 -1.77 1.91
CA ILE A 93 2.42 -2.45 0.75
C ILE A 93 2.86 -1.38 -0.26
N ILE A 94 4.05 -1.56 -0.82
CA ILE A 94 4.66 -0.65 -1.78
C ILE A 94 4.92 -1.41 -3.08
N ILE A 95 4.42 -0.91 -4.20
CA ILE A 95 4.83 -1.35 -5.54
C ILE A 95 6.00 -0.47 -6.01
N VAL A 96 7.09 -1.10 -6.46
CA VAL A 96 8.23 -0.41 -7.07
C VAL A 96 8.20 -0.73 -8.56
N ARG A 97 7.73 0.18 -9.39
CA ARG A 97 7.72 0.03 -10.84
C ARG A 97 9.09 0.38 -11.41
N LYS A 98 9.36 -0.13 -12.62
CA LYS A 98 10.57 0.21 -13.35
C LYS A 98 10.73 1.73 -13.47
N GLY A 99 11.87 2.25 -13.00
CA GLY A 99 12.20 3.67 -13.05
C GLY A 99 11.85 4.46 -11.80
N ASP A 100 11.10 3.91 -10.85
CA ASP A 100 10.75 4.60 -9.59
C ASP A 100 11.99 4.92 -8.76
N ILE A 101 12.96 3.99 -8.72
CA ILE A 101 14.24 4.20 -8.04
C ILE A 101 15.02 5.35 -8.67
N ALA A 102 15.08 5.41 -10.00
CA ALA A 102 15.76 6.47 -10.73
C ALA A 102 15.08 7.84 -10.49
N ALA A 103 13.75 7.85 -10.38
CA ALA A 103 12.95 9.03 -10.06
C ALA A 103 13.04 9.49 -8.60
N ARG A 104 13.72 8.73 -7.72
CA ARG A 104 13.93 9.03 -6.29
C ARG A 104 12.64 9.36 -5.55
N LYS A 105 11.60 8.54 -5.77
CA LYS A 105 10.30 8.68 -5.09
C LYS A 105 10.48 8.57 -3.56
N ASN A 106 9.70 9.35 -2.80
CA ASN A 106 9.92 9.58 -1.36
C ASN A 106 9.61 8.36 -0.45
N TRP A 107 8.85 7.40 -0.94
CA TRP A 107 8.42 6.20 -0.21
C TRP A 107 9.38 5.00 -0.35
N LEU A 108 10.46 5.17 -1.13
CA LEU A 108 11.46 4.13 -1.36
C LEU A 108 12.44 4.02 -0.19
N TRP A 109 12.81 2.78 0.13
CA TRP A 109 13.83 2.48 1.13
C TRP A 109 15.07 1.86 0.48
N ASN A 110 16.24 2.09 1.07
CA ASN A 110 17.49 1.49 0.60
C ASN A 110 17.38 -0.04 0.61
N GLY A 111 17.69 -0.67 -0.53
CA GLY A 111 17.59 -2.12 -0.72
C GLY A 111 16.29 -2.58 -1.41
N MET A 112 15.38 -1.67 -1.73
CA MET A 112 14.29 -1.97 -2.67
C MET A 112 14.80 -1.98 -4.11
N GLU A 113 14.17 -2.80 -4.94
CA GLU A 113 14.51 -3.03 -6.34
C GLU A 113 13.30 -2.75 -7.24
N ASP A 114 13.58 -2.31 -8.48
CA ASP A 114 12.55 -2.12 -9.50
C ASP A 114 11.84 -3.45 -9.84
N ASN A 115 10.56 -3.35 -10.19
CA ASN A 115 9.68 -4.48 -10.53
C ASN A 115 9.45 -5.45 -9.38
N LYS A 116 9.40 -4.94 -8.15
CA LYS A 116 9.10 -5.70 -6.95
C LYS A 116 7.98 -5.05 -6.13
N ILE A 117 7.31 -5.86 -5.32
CA ILE A 117 6.33 -5.41 -4.35
C ILE A 117 6.83 -5.75 -2.95
N TYR A 118 6.70 -4.81 -2.02
CA TYR A 118 7.22 -4.93 -0.67
C TYR A 118 6.14 -4.73 0.39
N LEU A 119 6.21 -5.52 1.45
CA LEU A 119 5.49 -5.29 2.71
C LEU A 119 6.42 -4.54 3.66
N VAL A 120 5.93 -3.46 4.26
CA VAL A 120 6.74 -2.56 5.11
C VAL A 120 6.21 -2.55 6.54
N ASP A 121 7.08 -2.86 7.50
CA ASP A 121 6.79 -2.79 8.93
C ASP A 121 6.98 -1.36 9.46
N THR A 122 6.03 -0.49 9.13
CA THR A 122 6.08 0.94 9.48
C THR A 122 5.90 1.20 10.98
N TYR A 123 5.30 0.27 11.72
CA TYR A 123 4.91 0.43 13.12
C TYR A 123 5.56 -0.59 14.05
N GLU A 124 6.67 -1.19 13.61
CA GLU A 124 7.49 -2.13 14.38
C GLU A 124 6.67 -3.29 15.01
N LYS A 125 5.70 -3.81 14.26
CA LYS A 125 4.83 -4.92 14.71
C LYS A 125 5.53 -6.27 14.56
N GLY A 126 6.61 -6.33 13.80
CA GLY A 126 7.38 -7.52 13.45
C GLY A 126 7.00 -8.01 12.06
N ILE A 127 7.93 -7.84 11.10
CA ILE A 127 7.74 -8.22 9.70
C ILE A 127 7.23 -9.66 9.52
N ASP A 128 7.71 -10.62 10.30
CA ASP A 128 7.26 -12.02 10.23
C ASP A 128 5.77 -12.19 10.57
N LYS A 129 5.25 -11.38 11.49
CA LYS A 129 3.83 -11.41 11.85
C LYS A 129 2.97 -10.77 10.75
N LEU A 130 3.47 -9.70 10.15
CA LEU A 130 2.84 -9.06 9.00
C LEU A 130 2.75 -10.05 7.83
N VAL A 131 3.87 -10.69 7.46
CA VAL A 131 3.91 -11.70 6.39
C VAL A 131 2.91 -12.84 6.64
N LYS A 132 2.83 -13.34 7.88
CA LYS A 132 1.89 -14.42 8.22
C LYS A 132 0.42 -14.01 8.15
N GLY A 133 0.10 -12.76 8.48
CA GLY A 133 -1.29 -12.27 8.49
C GLY A 133 -1.78 -11.77 7.14
N LEU A 134 -0.88 -11.30 6.28
CA LEU A 134 -1.23 -10.67 5.00
C LEU A 134 -2.07 -11.57 4.06
N PRO A 135 -1.80 -12.89 3.92
CA PRO A 135 -2.58 -13.75 3.02
C PRO A 135 -4.09 -13.73 3.26
N LEU A 136 -4.52 -13.61 4.53
CA LEU A 136 -5.95 -13.56 4.87
C LEU A 136 -6.67 -12.40 4.17
N TYR A 137 -6.04 -11.22 4.14
CA TYR A 137 -6.61 -10.05 3.49
C TYR A 137 -6.50 -10.15 1.96
N LEU A 138 -5.34 -10.60 1.44
CA LEU A 138 -5.15 -10.75 0.00
C LEU A 138 -6.14 -11.73 -0.62
N ASP A 139 -6.48 -12.81 0.08
CA ASP A 139 -7.48 -13.78 -0.38
C ASP A 139 -8.88 -13.16 -0.52
N ILE A 140 -9.30 -12.33 0.44
CA ILE A 140 -10.60 -11.63 0.39
C ILE A 140 -10.60 -10.63 -0.77
N ILE A 141 -9.53 -9.84 -0.89
CA ILE A 141 -9.38 -8.84 -1.95
C ILE A 141 -9.43 -9.52 -3.33
N LYS A 142 -8.63 -10.57 -3.54
CA LYS A 142 -8.58 -11.31 -4.82
C LYS A 142 -9.92 -11.96 -5.18
N LYS A 143 -10.66 -12.46 -4.19
CA LYS A 143 -12.02 -12.99 -4.43
C LYS A 143 -12.97 -11.89 -4.93
N SER A 144 -12.91 -10.69 -4.34
CA SER A 144 -13.71 -9.54 -4.81
C SER A 144 -13.38 -9.17 -6.26
N LEU A 145 -12.10 -9.12 -6.61
CA LEU A 145 -11.66 -8.86 -7.99
C LEU A 145 -12.16 -9.89 -9.02
N ALA A 146 -12.39 -11.14 -8.60
CA ALA A 146 -12.91 -12.19 -9.48
C ALA A 146 -14.43 -12.09 -9.69
N VAL A 147 -15.16 -11.58 -8.70
CA VAL A 147 -16.62 -11.37 -8.78
C VAL A 147 -16.95 -10.22 -9.72
N ASN A 148 -16.19 -9.12 -9.66
CA ASN A 148 -16.38 -7.93 -10.48
C ASN A 148 -16.01 -8.09 -11.97
N LYS A 149 -15.56 -9.28 -12.39
CA LYS A 149 -15.28 -9.60 -13.81
C LYS A 149 -16.50 -10.06 -14.62
N LYS A 150 -17.68 -10.17 -13.99
CA LYS A 150 -18.88 -10.77 -14.60
C LYS A 150 -19.88 -9.77 -15.19
N GLU A 151 -19.50 -8.50 -15.34
CA GLU A 151 -20.34 -7.46 -15.96
C GLU A 151 -19.84 -7.10 -17.37
#